data_AF-A0A2Z6D2W1-F1
#
_entry.id   AF-A0A2Z6D2W1-F1
#
_cell.length_a   1.000
_cell.length_b   1.000
_cell.length_c   1.000
_cell.angle_alpha   90.00
_cell.angle_beta   90.00
_cell.angle_gamma   90.00
#
_symmetry.space_group_name_H-M   'P 1'
#
loop_
_entity.id
_entity.type
_entity.pdbx_description
1 polymer ?
#
loop_
_entity_poly.entity_id
_entity_poly.type
_entity_poly.pdbx_seq_one_letter_code
_entity_poly.pdbx_strand_id
1 'polypeptide(L)'
;MRNNTQTQLINDNQPFRVEQLQNPNHDVGKYTHHFLTPNGLALLGALGVYFVMKVVLGDGSKKKKIATSYWGGNKETVTAKKKALQQIANPKCDSAALYIGQHRFKDLKTPRQSNVIPLYIPDAQRGTAAIGAPGSGKTYSAVNPMIYSAIDQGFGIVLYDFKYPSQAKIAAYARLKGYDVHIFAPGFPESEVCNPLDFLRDSSDAETARQLATVINKNFRILTNASEDLTFHGMWKRRSGSRRIYAN
;
A
#
# COMPACT_ATOMS: atom_id res chain seq x y z
N MET A 1 -34.46 -77.70 48.88
CA MET A 1 -35.04 -77.53 47.53
C MET A 1 -35.62 -76.12 47.44
N ARG A 2 -35.09 -75.29 46.52
CA ARG A 2 -35.72 -74.21 45.73
C ARG A 2 -36.83 -73.35 46.38
N ASN A 3 -36.91 -72.01 46.30
CA ASN A 3 -36.17 -70.94 45.62
C ASN A 3 -36.70 -69.57 46.14
N ASN A 4 -35.78 -68.61 46.29
CA ASN A 4 -35.79 -67.20 45.87
C ASN A 4 -36.96 -66.24 46.17
N THR A 5 -36.69 -65.34 47.11
CA THR A 5 -36.51 -63.89 46.93
C THR A 5 -37.15 -63.25 45.69
N GLN A 6 -38.24 -62.51 45.89
CA GLN A 6 -38.74 -61.54 44.91
C GLN A 6 -37.83 -60.31 44.91
N THR A 7 -36.89 -60.31 43.96
CA THR A 7 -36.16 -59.13 43.52
C THR A 7 -37.16 -58.16 42.88
N GLN A 8 -37.52 -57.08 43.57
CA GLN A 8 -38.18 -55.95 42.91
C GLN A 8 -37.13 -55.22 42.09
N LEU A 9 -37.20 -55.42 40.77
CA LEU A 9 -36.42 -54.70 39.78
C LEU A 9 -36.87 -53.23 39.79
N ILE A 10 -35.94 -52.36 40.18
CA ILE A 10 -36.01 -50.91 39.92
C ILE A 10 -36.11 -50.75 38.41
N ASN A 11 -37.29 -50.33 37.95
CA ASN A 11 -37.57 -50.10 36.55
C ASN A 11 -37.28 -48.62 36.26
N ASP A 12 -36.02 -48.31 35.93
CA ASP A 12 -35.52 -46.98 35.55
C ASP A 12 -36.00 -46.57 34.15
N ASN A 13 -37.32 -46.52 33.93
CA ASN A 13 -37.93 -45.99 32.71
C ASN A 13 -39.27 -45.33 33.04
N GLN A 14 -39.25 -44.36 33.94
CA GLN A 14 -40.34 -43.39 34.05
C GLN A 14 -40.07 -42.24 33.06
N PRO A 15 -41.03 -41.85 32.21
CA PRO A 15 -40.86 -40.69 31.34
C PRO A 15 -40.67 -39.44 32.21
N PHE A 16 -39.64 -38.64 31.90
CA PHE A 16 -39.36 -37.36 32.56
C PHE A 16 -40.63 -36.51 32.59
N ARG A 17 -41.18 -36.30 33.78
CA ARG A 17 -42.40 -35.49 33.97
C ARG A 17 -41.99 -34.14 34.56
N VAL A 18 -42.50 -33.07 33.96
CA VAL A 18 -42.24 -31.68 34.38
C VAL A 18 -42.62 -31.45 35.86
N GLU A 19 -43.56 -32.23 36.39
CA GLU A 19 -43.96 -32.27 37.81
C GLU A 19 -42.82 -32.64 38.76
N GLN A 20 -41.80 -33.40 38.29
CA GLN A 20 -40.62 -33.79 39.08
C GLN A 20 -39.68 -32.61 39.37
N LEU A 21 -39.75 -31.53 38.59
CA LEU A 21 -38.94 -30.33 38.75
C LEU A 21 -39.51 -29.35 39.80
N GLN A 22 -40.81 -29.51 40.12
CA GLN A 22 -41.52 -28.68 41.10
C GLN A 22 -41.62 -29.35 42.47
N ASN A 23 -41.17 -30.61 42.62
CA ASN A 23 -41.31 -31.35 43.86
C ASN A 23 -39.98 -31.37 44.64
N PRO A 24 -39.88 -30.74 45.83
CA PRO A 24 -38.62 -30.58 46.57
C PRO A 24 -38.02 -31.89 47.13
N ASN A 25 -38.75 -33.01 47.06
CA ASN A 25 -38.32 -34.32 47.57
C ASN A 25 -37.65 -35.23 46.51
N HIS A 26 -37.36 -34.73 45.30
CA HIS A 26 -36.61 -35.44 44.26
C HIS A 26 -35.22 -34.79 44.07
N ASP A 27 -34.16 -35.60 43.88
CA ASP A 27 -32.76 -35.11 43.76
C ASP A 27 -32.56 -33.96 42.76
N VAL A 28 -33.34 -33.94 41.68
CA VAL A 28 -33.30 -32.90 40.64
C VAL A 28 -34.18 -31.69 40.98
N GLY A 29 -35.28 -31.92 41.71
CA GLY A 29 -36.25 -30.91 42.17
C GLY A 29 -35.67 -29.92 43.20
N LYS A 30 -34.71 -30.37 44.02
CA LYS A 30 -34.05 -29.55 45.06
C LYS A 30 -33.35 -28.30 44.50
N TYR A 31 -32.79 -28.39 43.29
CA TYR A 31 -32.08 -27.28 42.64
C TYR A 31 -32.95 -26.55 41.62
N THR A 32 -33.92 -27.26 41.02
CA THR A 32 -34.76 -26.71 39.95
C THR A 32 -35.97 -25.95 40.46
N HIS A 33 -36.43 -26.22 41.69
CA HIS A 33 -37.54 -25.50 42.30
C HIS A 33 -37.25 -24.00 42.45
N HIS A 34 -36.01 -23.60 42.78
CA HIS A 34 -35.64 -22.19 42.91
C HIS A 34 -35.73 -21.43 41.59
N PHE A 35 -35.43 -22.08 40.46
CA PHE A 35 -35.57 -21.49 39.12
C PHE A 35 -37.03 -21.44 38.64
N LEU A 36 -37.88 -22.34 39.13
CA LEU A 36 -39.30 -22.44 38.80
C LEU A 36 -40.23 -21.64 39.73
N THR A 37 -39.70 -20.96 40.75
CA THR A 37 -40.47 -19.99 41.54
C THR A 37 -40.81 -18.75 40.70
N PRO A 38 -41.89 -18.01 41.02
CA PRO A 38 -42.26 -16.78 40.31
C PRO A 38 -41.12 -15.76 40.19
N ASN A 39 -40.29 -15.66 41.24
CA ASN A 39 -39.13 -14.76 41.27
C ASN A 39 -37.94 -15.31 40.45
N GLY A 40 -37.75 -16.62 40.41
CA GLY A 40 -36.69 -17.27 39.61
C GLY A 40 -36.96 -17.19 38.10
N LEU A 41 -38.22 -17.39 37.70
CA LEU A 41 -38.67 -17.19 36.32
C LEU A 41 -38.53 -15.72 35.88
N ALA A 42 -38.85 -14.77 36.76
CA ALA A 42 -38.65 -13.34 36.48
C ALA A 42 -37.17 -12.99 36.27
N LEU A 43 -36.27 -13.55 37.07
CA LEU A 43 -34.82 -13.35 36.94
C LEU A 43 -34.27 -13.95 35.64
N LEU A 44 -34.67 -15.18 35.29
CA LEU A 44 -34.29 -15.82 34.03
C LEU A 44 -34.83 -15.05 32.82
N GLY A 45 -36.06 -14.53 32.91
CA GLY A 45 -36.64 -13.63 31.91
C GLY A 45 -35.82 -12.35 31.75
N ALA A 46 -35.43 -11.70 32.84
CA ALA A 46 -34.61 -10.49 32.82
C ALA A 46 -33.21 -10.73 32.22
N LEU A 47 -32.56 -11.86 32.55
CA LEU A 47 -31.28 -12.26 31.99
C LEU A 47 -31.40 -12.59 30.49
N GLY A 48 -32.49 -13.23 30.08
CA GLY A 48 -32.80 -13.48 28.67
C GLY A 48 -32.97 -12.18 27.88
N VAL A 49 -33.73 -11.22 28.42
CA VAL A 49 -33.90 -9.88 27.81
C VAL A 49 -32.57 -9.14 27.73
N TYR A 50 -31.74 -9.18 28.78
CA TYR A 50 -30.41 -8.58 28.76
C TYR A 50 -29.50 -9.21 27.68
N PHE A 51 -29.54 -10.53 27.53
CA PHE A 51 -28.77 -11.23 26.50
C PHE A 51 -29.25 -10.87 25.09
N VAL A 52 -30.57 -10.85 24.85
CA VAL A 52 -31.15 -10.41 23.58
C VAL A 52 -30.79 -8.95 23.30
N MET A 53 -30.85 -8.07 24.31
CA MET A 53 -30.45 -6.68 24.18
C MET A 53 -28.96 -6.55 23.84
N LYS A 54 -28.08 -7.37 24.42
CA LYS A 54 -26.65 -7.42 24.06
C LYS A 54 -26.38 -7.98 22.67
N VAL A 55 -27.22 -8.86 22.14
CA VAL A 55 -27.05 -9.42 20.79
C VAL A 55 -27.62 -8.48 19.72
N VAL A 56 -28.75 -7.83 19.99
CA VAL A 56 -29.46 -6.97 19.03
C VAL A 56 -28.99 -5.53 19.09
N LEU A 57 -28.74 -4.98 20.29
CA LEU A 57 -28.25 -3.60 20.51
C LEU A 57 -26.79 -3.56 20.94
N GLY A 58 -26.11 -4.71 21.05
CA GLY A 58 -24.67 -4.73 21.26
C GLY A 58 -24.01 -4.11 20.05
N ASP A 59 -23.69 -2.83 20.17
CA ASP A 59 -22.95 -2.09 19.19
C ASP A 59 -21.54 -2.68 19.14
N GLY A 60 -21.41 -3.76 18.36
CA GLY A 60 -20.19 -4.43 18.02
C GLY A 60 -19.40 -3.51 17.10
N SER A 61 -19.01 -2.35 17.62
CA SER A 61 -18.11 -1.41 16.99
C SER A 61 -16.73 -2.08 16.95
N LYS A 62 -16.58 -3.09 16.08
CA LYS A 62 -15.29 -3.56 15.61
C LYS A 62 -14.63 -2.32 15.06
N LYS A 63 -13.68 -1.74 15.82
CA LYS A 63 -12.90 -0.56 15.41
C LYS A 63 -12.53 -0.77 13.95
N LYS A 64 -13.15 0.02 13.05
CA LYS A 64 -12.85 -0.03 11.61
C LYS A 64 -11.38 0.32 11.49
N LYS A 65 -10.54 -0.69 11.25
CA LYS A 65 -9.12 -0.47 11.01
C LYS A 65 -9.01 0.32 9.71
N ILE A 66 -8.51 1.54 9.82
CA ILE A 66 -8.36 2.48 8.70
C ILE A 66 -7.34 1.94 7.67
N ALA A 67 -6.45 1.05 8.12
CA ALA A 67 -5.54 0.31 7.28
C ALA A 67 -5.42 -1.14 7.76
N THR A 68 -5.54 -2.09 6.83
CA THR A 68 -5.21 -3.50 7.05
C THR A 68 -4.00 -3.85 6.18
N SER A 69 -2.90 -4.25 6.81
CA SER A 69 -1.78 -4.88 6.12
C SER A 69 -1.87 -6.38 6.27
N TYR A 70 -1.59 -7.11 5.19
CA TYR A 70 -1.41 -8.55 5.20
C TYR A 70 -0.40 -8.92 4.12
N TRP A 71 0.19 -10.09 4.25
CA TRP A 71 1.10 -10.62 3.25
C TRP A 71 0.29 -11.05 2.03
N GLY A 72 0.54 -10.41 0.89
CA GLY A 72 -0.08 -10.80 -0.38
C GLY A 72 0.44 -12.17 -0.83
N GLY A 73 -0.46 -13.03 -1.29
CA GLY A 73 -0.14 -14.32 -1.88
C GLY A 73 -0.27 -14.31 -3.39
N ASN A 74 -0.42 -15.52 -3.95
CA ASN A 74 -0.52 -15.72 -5.40
C ASN A 74 -1.76 -15.06 -6.01
N LYS A 75 -2.90 -15.08 -5.29
CA LYS A 75 -4.17 -14.50 -5.77
C LYS A 75 -4.07 -12.98 -5.91
N GLU A 76 -3.47 -12.33 -4.93
CA GLU A 76 -3.21 -10.89 -4.91
C GLU A 76 -2.24 -10.52 -6.03
N THR A 77 -1.18 -11.30 -6.21
CA THR A 77 -0.20 -11.08 -7.29
C THR A 77 -0.84 -11.20 -8.67
N VAL A 78 -1.70 -12.19 -8.90
CA VAL A 78 -2.45 -12.35 -10.16
C VAL A 78 -3.41 -11.19 -10.38
N THR A 79 -4.11 -10.76 -9.34
CA THR A 79 -5.05 -9.62 -9.41
C THR A 79 -4.32 -8.32 -9.71
N ALA A 80 -3.20 -8.07 -9.03
CA ALA A 80 -2.32 -6.93 -9.24
C ALA A 80 -1.76 -6.91 -10.68
N LYS A 81 -1.31 -8.07 -11.18
CA LYS A 81 -0.86 -8.22 -12.56
C LYS A 81 -1.98 -7.92 -13.56
N LYS A 82 -3.18 -8.47 -13.36
CA LYS A 82 -4.33 -8.22 -14.24
C LYS A 82 -4.65 -6.72 -14.30
N LYS A 83 -4.68 -6.05 -13.14
CA LYS A 83 -4.92 -4.61 -13.05
C LYS A 83 -3.82 -3.82 -13.76
N ALA A 84 -2.56 -4.11 -13.48
CA ALA A 84 -1.43 -3.42 -14.10
C ALA A 84 -1.44 -3.54 -15.63
N LEU A 85 -1.72 -4.74 -16.17
CA LEU A 85 -1.82 -4.94 -17.62
C LEU A 85 -2.96 -4.12 -18.24
N GLN A 86 -4.08 -3.95 -17.54
CA GLN A 86 -5.18 -3.08 -17.99
C GLN A 86 -4.77 -1.60 -17.97
N GLN A 87 -4.04 -1.16 -16.95
CA GLN A 87 -3.54 0.22 -16.84
C GLN A 87 -2.51 0.54 -17.93
N ILE A 88 -1.62 -0.40 -18.25
CA ILE A 88 -0.62 -0.26 -19.32
C ILE A 88 -1.30 -0.24 -20.70
N ALA A 89 -2.28 -1.13 -20.93
CA ALA A 89 -2.97 -1.22 -22.22
C ALA A 89 -3.87 -0.01 -22.50
N ASN A 90 -4.51 0.54 -21.46
CA ASN A 90 -5.42 1.68 -21.55
C ASN A 90 -4.98 2.78 -20.58
N PRO A 91 -3.93 3.55 -20.91
CA PRO A 91 -3.45 4.62 -20.04
C PRO A 91 -4.53 5.69 -19.89
N LYS A 92 -4.91 5.97 -18.64
CA LYS A 92 -5.82 7.06 -18.27
C LYS A 92 -5.12 7.98 -17.27
N CYS A 93 -5.56 9.22 -17.19
CA CYS A 93 -5.15 10.11 -16.10
C CYS A 93 -5.45 9.42 -14.76
N ASP A 94 -4.53 9.51 -13.80
CA ASP A 94 -4.61 8.84 -12.49
C ASP A 94 -4.58 7.29 -12.53
N SER A 95 -4.07 6.71 -13.61
CA SER A 95 -3.92 5.26 -13.74
C SER A 95 -2.54 4.92 -14.30
N ALA A 96 -1.58 4.70 -13.41
CA ALA A 96 -0.21 4.32 -13.76
C ALA A 96 0.12 2.95 -13.16
N ALA A 97 0.77 2.10 -13.96
CA ALA A 97 1.35 0.85 -13.50
C ALA A 97 2.79 0.73 -13.97
N LEU A 98 3.65 0.20 -13.12
CA LEU A 98 5.05 -0.05 -13.44
C LEU A 98 5.33 -1.56 -13.34
N TYR A 99 6.46 -1.98 -13.88
CA TYR A 99 6.91 -3.36 -13.80
C TYR A 99 8.39 -3.45 -13.48
N ILE A 100 8.78 -4.53 -12.80
CA ILE A 100 10.16 -4.93 -12.55
C ILE A 100 10.42 -6.20 -13.38
N GLY A 101 11.47 -6.17 -14.19
CA GLY A 101 11.79 -7.21 -15.17
C GLY A 101 11.39 -6.81 -16.58
N GLN A 102 11.10 -7.80 -17.44
CA GLN A 102 10.73 -7.55 -18.85
C GLN A 102 9.21 -7.66 -19.04
N HIS A 103 8.59 -6.55 -19.44
CA HIS A 103 7.22 -6.56 -19.95
C HIS A 103 7.19 -6.89 -21.44
N ARG A 104 6.19 -7.67 -21.86
CA ARG A 104 5.98 -8.04 -23.26
C ARG A 104 5.01 -7.06 -23.90
N PHE A 105 5.55 -6.04 -24.56
CA PHE A 105 4.78 -5.19 -25.47
C PHE A 105 4.44 -6.01 -26.73
N LYS A 106 3.20 -5.90 -27.22
CA LYS A 106 2.68 -6.74 -28.33
C LYS A 106 3.47 -6.61 -29.63
N ASP A 107 4.18 -5.50 -29.85
CA ASP A 107 4.76 -5.14 -31.15
C ASP A 107 6.30 -5.13 -31.19
N LEU A 108 6.98 -5.54 -30.12
CA LEU A 108 8.45 -5.57 -30.04
C LEU A 108 8.97 -7.00 -30.11
N LYS A 109 9.92 -7.28 -31.03
CA LYS A 109 10.62 -8.57 -31.12
C LYS A 109 11.37 -8.82 -29.80
N THR A 110 10.85 -9.76 -29.00
CA THR A 110 11.40 -10.10 -27.68
C THR A 110 12.83 -10.62 -27.78
N PRO A 111 13.78 -10.08 -26.98
CA PRO A 111 15.05 -10.75 -26.74
C PRO A 111 14.82 -12.09 -26.01
N ARG A 112 15.78 -13.00 -26.16
CA ARG A 112 15.80 -14.39 -25.66
C ARG A 112 15.24 -14.52 -24.24
N GLN A 113 14.34 -15.49 -24.06
CA GLN A 113 13.62 -15.82 -22.82
C GLN A 113 14.53 -15.72 -21.56
N SER A 114 14.28 -14.74 -20.70
CA SER A 114 14.68 -14.87 -19.29
C SER A 114 13.52 -15.56 -18.56
N ASN A 115 13.81 -16.58 -17.75
CA ASN A 115 12.84 -17.28 -16.88
C ASN A 115 12.33 -16.39 -15.73
N VAL A 116 12.53 -15.07 -15.82
CA VAL A 116 12.19 -14.13 -14.75
C VAL A 116 10.75 -13.70 -14.93
N ILE A 117 9.91 -14.08 -13.96
CA ILE A 117 8.51 -13.66 -13.91
C ILE A 117 8.49 -12.15 -13.62
N PRO A 118 7.92 -11.30 -14.50
CA PRO A 118 7.84 -9.88 -14.25
C PRO A 118 6.90 -9.58 -13.08
N LEU A 119 7.35 -8.75 -12.15
CA LEU A 119 6.56 -8.23 -11.05
C LEU A 119 5.89 -6.94 -11.50
N TYR A 120 4.57 -6.84 -11.31
CA TYR A 120 3.80 -5.66 -11.67
C TYR A 120 3.38 -4.89 -10.43
N ILE A 121 3.49 -3.57 -10.51
CA ILE A 121 3.14 -2.61 -9.46
C ILE A 121 1.98 -1.77 -10.01
N PRO A 122 0.73 -2.20 -9.78
CA PRO A 122 -0.43 -1.40 -10.15
C PRO A 122 -0.54 -0.17 -9.25
N ASP A 123 -1.30 0.81 -9.70
CA ASP A 123 -1.62 2.03 -8.93
C ASP A 123 -0.39 2.85 -8.46
N ALA A 124 0.65 2.89 -9.28
CA ALA A 124 1.90 3.60 -8.98
C ALA A 124 1.69 5.10 -8.75
N GLN A 125 0.59 5.68 -9.24
CA GLN A 125 0.24 7.08 -9.00
C GLN A 125 0.02 7.42 -7.51
N ARG A 126 -0.28 6.42 -6.67
CA ARG A 126 -0.46 6.61 -5.22
C ARG A 126 0.87 6.72 -4.46
N GLY A 127 2.00 6.54 -5.15
CA GLY A 127 3.34 6.51 -4.58
C GLY A 127 3.78 5.08 -4.23
N THR A 128 5.05 4.80 -4.50
CA THR A 128 5.70 3.52 -4.20
C THR A 128 6.97 3.80 -3.39
N ALA A 129 7.13 3.12 -2.26
CA ALA A 129 8.32 3.22 -1.42
C ALA A 129 9.10 1.90 -1.43
N ALA A 130 10.42 1.98 -1.66
CA ALA A 130 11.33 0.86 -1.53
C ALA A 130 12.19 1.02 -0.27
N ILE A 131 11.99 0.16 0.73
CA ILE A 131 12.61 0.28 2.06
C ILE A 131 13.55 -0.91 2.31
N GLY A 132 14.69 -0.68 2.96
CA GLY A 132 15.67 -1.72 3.29
C GLY A 132 17.00 -1.13 3.78
N ALA A 133 17.90 -1.98 4.26
CA ALA A 133 19.21 -1.56 4.78
C ALA A 133 20.13 -0.96 3.68
N PRO A 134 21.09 -0.09 4.03
CA PRO A 134 22.12 0.35 3.08
C PRO A 134 22.81 -0.85 2.40
N GLY A 135 23.08 -0.76 1.10
CA GLY A 135 23.70 -1.86 0.34
C GLY A 135 22.75 -3.00 -0.07
N SER A 136 21.48 -3.01 0.36
CA SER A 136 20.52 -4.09 0.04
C SER A 136 20.06 -4.15 -1.43
N GLY A 137 20.68 -3.38 -2.32
CA GLY A 137 20.37 -3.41 -3.75
C GLY A 137 19.06 -2.75 -4.19
N LYS A 138 18.36 -1.99 -3.33
CA LYS A 138 17.06 -1.32 -3.66
C LYS A 138 17.05 -0.63 -5.02
N THR A 139 18.12 0.13 -5.30
CA THR A 139 18.26 0.88 -6.55
C THR A 139 18.29 -0.05 -7.76
N TYR A 140 19.06 -1.13 -7.67
CA TYR A 140 19.20 -2.10 -8.76
C TYR A 140 17.97 -3.00 -8.92
N SER A 141 17.37 -3.46 -7.81
CA SER A 141 16.31 -4.46 -7.82
C SER A 141 14.91 -3.88 -8.04
N ALA A 142 14.65 -2.65 -7.58
CA ALA A 142 13.31 -2.05 -7.63
C ALA A 142 13.30 -0.71 -8.37
N VAL A 143 14.11 0.26 -7.95
CA VAL A 143 14.02 1.65 -8.44
C VAL A 143 14.37 1.77 -9.92
N ASN A 144 15.55 1.29 -10.33
CA ASN A 144 15.98 1.40 -11.73
C ASN A 144 15.04 0.66 -12.69
N PRO A 145 14.63 -0.61 -12.42
CA PRO A 145 13.64 -1.28 -13.27
C PRO A 145 12.31 -0.52 -13.39
N MET A 146 11.82 0.06 -12.29
CA MET A 146 10.61 0.90 -12.32
C MET A 146 10.79 2.16 -13.16
N ILE A 147 11.95 2.82 -13.09
CA ILE A 147 12.26 3.98 -13.93
C ILE A 147 12.34 3.58 -15.40
N TYR A 148 13.03 2.49 -15.75
CA TYR A 148 13.06 1.99 -17.12
C TYR A 148 11.67 1.65 -17.65
N SER A 149 10.84 1.01 -16.82
CA SER A 149 9.44 0.74 -17.10
C SER A 149 8.63 2.02 -17.35
N ALA A 150 8.91 3.09 -16.61
CA ALA A 150 8.25 4.37 -16.81
C ALA A 150 8.66 5.03 -18.14
N ILE A 151 9.96 4.98 -18.47
CA ILE A 151 10.50 5.49 -19.74
C ILE A 151 9.90 4.74 -20.92
N ASP A 152 9.87 3.40 -20.86
CA ASP A 152 9.31 2.54 -21.91
C ASP A 152 7.83 2.82 -22.18
N GLN A 153 7.08 3.21 -21.15
CA GLN A 153 5.66 3.55 -21.25
C GLN A 153 5.40 5.00 -21.69
N GLY A 154 6.42 5.84 -21.83
CA GLY A 154 6.24 7.22 -22.31
C GLY A 154 6.00 8.25 -21.21
N PHE A 155 6.16 7.91 -19.92
CA PHE A 155 5.95 8.84 -18.82
C PHE A 155 7.06 9.90 -18.71
N GLY A 156 6.67 11.15 -18.39
CA GLY A 156 7.62 12.17 -17.95
C GLY A 156 8.19 11.82 -16.57
N ILE A 157 9.48 12.06 -16.36
CA ILE A 157 10.20 11.65 -15.15
C ILE A 157 11.00 12.83 -14.61
N VAL A 158 10.93 13.06 -13.31
CA VAL A 158 11.89 13.91 -12.61
C VAL A 158 12.69 12.99 -11.70
N LEU A 159 13.99 12.93 -11.93
CA LEU A 159 14.89 12.01 -11.23
C LEU A 159 15.85 12.83 -10.37
N TYR A 160 15.96 12.44 -9.10
CA TYR A 160 16.94 13.00 -8.18
C TYR A 160 18.01 11.94 -7.90
N ASP A 161 19.26 12.21 -8.28
CA ASP A 161 20.41 11.34 -8.06
C ASP A 161 21.41 11.99 -7.11
N PHE A 162 21.24 11.72 -5.81
CA PHE A 162 22.18 12.13 -4.78
C PHE A 162 23.63 11.64 -5.00
N LYS A 163 23.82 10.57 -5.80
CA LYS A 163 25.14 9.97 -6.07
C LYS A 163 25.52 10.13 -7.54
N TYR A 164 25.27 11.29 -8.13
CA TYR A 164 25.69 11.59 -9.49
C TYR A 164 27.18 11.28 -9.70
N PRO A 165 27.60 10.64 -10.82
CA PRO A 165 26.83 10.27 -12.02
C PRO A 165 26.31 8.81 -12.04
N SER A 166 25.97 8.21 -10.89
CA SER A 166 25.63 6.78 -10.81
C SER A 166 24.43 6.37 -11.68
N GLN A 167 23.49 7.28 -11.93
CA GLN A 167 22.29 7.04 -12.72
C GLN A 167 22.33 7.67 -14.13
N ALA A 168 23.48 8.15 -14.60
CA ALA A 168 23.63 8.73 -15.94
C ALA A 168 23.20 7.77 -17.07
N LYS A 169 23.28 6.44 -16.84
CA LYS A 169 22.79 5.42 -17.78
C LYS A 169 21.29 5.54 -18.06
N ILE A 170 20.51 5.99 -17.07
CA ILE A 170 19.06 6.20 -17.22
C ILE A 170 18.80 7.37 -18.16
N ALA A 171 19.55 8.47 -18.02
CA ALA A 171 19.47 9.63 -18.91
C ALA A 171 19.81 9.23 -20.36
N ALA A 172 20.88 8.47 -20.57
CA ALA A 172 21.24 7.94 -21.89
C ALA A 172 20.14 7.04 -22.47
N TYR A 173 19.56 6.15 -21.66
CA TYR A 173 18.45 5.29 -22.08
C TYR A 173 17.20 6.09 -22.48
N ALA A 174 16.82 7.10 -21.70
CA ALA A 174 15.73 7.99 -22.02
C ALA A 174 15.96 8.71 -23.36
N ARG A 175 17.18 9.22 -23.58
CA ARG A 175 17.54 9.89 -24.83
C ARG A 175 17.43 8.95 -26.05
N LEU A 176 17.84 7.70 -25.90
CA LEU A 176 17.67 6.65 -26.93
C LEU A 176 16.19 6.36 -27.22
N LYS A 177 15.32 6.49 -26.21
CA LYS A 177 13.86 6.34 -26.35
C LYS A 177 13.16 7.60 -26.87
N GLY A 178 13.92 8.62 -27.27
CA GLY A 178 13.42 9.84 -27.89
C GLY A 178 12.95 10.92 -26.91
N TYR A 179 13.32 10.82 -25.63
CA TYR A 179 13.05 11.88 -24.66
C TYR A 179 13.96 13.07 -24.84
N ASP A 180 13.44 14.25 -24.50
CA ASP A 180 14.23 15.45 -24.28
C ASP A 180 14.75 15.43 -22.83
N VAL A 181 16.05 15.26 -22.68
CA VAL A 181 16.68 15.00 -21.38
C VAL A 181 17.47 16.24 -20.98
N HIS A 182 17.10 16.82 -19.85
CA HIS A 182 17.79 17.95 -19.25
C HIS A 182 18.44 17.51 -17.94
N ILE A 183 19.72 17.84 -17.79
CA ILE A 183 20.50 17.52 -16.59
C ILE A 183 20.81 18.84 -15.90
N PHE A 184 20.49 18.94 -14.62
CA PHE A 184 20.86 20.07 -13.77
C PHE A 184 21.77 19.56 -12.65
N ALA A 185 23.08 19.65 -12.86
CA ALA A 185 24.09 19.16 -11.94
C ALA A 185 25.20 20.22 -11.76
N PRO A 186 24.96 21.27 -10.96
CA PRO A 186 25.91 22.38 -10.82
C PRO A 186 27.33 21.91 -10.49
N GLY A 187 28.30 22.44 -11.24
CA GLY A 187 29.71 22.03 -11.14
C GLY A 187 30.15 20.97 -12.16
N PHE A 188 29.21 20.38 -12.91
CA PHE A 188 29.51 19.46 -14.01
C PHE A 188 29.29 20.11 -15.39
N PRO A 189 30.11 19.78 -16.42
CA PRO A 189 30.04 20.42 -17.74
C PRO A 189 28.73 20.13 -18.49
N GLU A 190 28.07 19.03 -18.21
CA GLU A 190 26.78 18.64 -18.78
C GLU A 190 25.58 19.33 -18.10
N SER A 191 25.81 20.12 -17.04
CA SER A 191 24.73 20.84 -16.38
C SER A 191 24.16 21.92 -17.26
N GLU A 192 22.85 21.87 -17.48
CA GLU A 192 22.09 22.96 -18.02
C GLU A 192 21.82 24.04 -16.96
N VAL A 193 21.27 25.17 -17.42
CA VAL A 193 20.92 26.31 -16.57
C VAL A 193 19.46 26.18 -16.14
N CYS A 194 19.23 26.16 -14.83
CA CYS A 194 17.90 26.31 -14.24
C CYS A 194 17.82 27.68 -13.58
N ASN A 195 17.01 28.58 -14.14
CA ASN A 195 16.78 29.90 -13.56
C ASN A 195 15.47 29.91 -12.77
N PRO A 196 15.49 30.13 -11.44
CA PRO A 196 14.27 30.21 -10.64
C PRO A 196 13.29 31.31 -11.08
N LEU A 197 13.79 32.39 -11.71
CA LEU A 197 12.94 33.47 -12.21
C LEU A 197 12.06 33.02 -13.40
N ASP A 198 12.39 31.92 -14.08
CA ASP A 198 11.54 31.38 -15.15
C ASP A 198 10.20 30.87 -14.62
N PHE A 199 10.13 30.59 -13.33
CA PHE A 199 8.90 30.20 -12.66
C PHE A 199 8.06 31.40 -12.22
N LEU A 200 8.60 32.63 -12.26
CA LEU A 200 7.90 33.87 -11.89
C LEU A 200 7.10 34.41 -13.08
N ARG A 201 5.90 33.87 -13.32
CA ARG A 201 5.03 34.34 -14.42
C ARG A 201 4.08 35.46 -14.00
N ASP A 202 3.69 35.49 -12.74
CA ASP A 202 2.85 36.53 -12.13
C ASP A 202 3.23 36.76 -10.66
N SER A 203 2.53 37.70 -9.99
CA SER A 203 2.78 38.01 -8.58
C SER A 203 2.43 36.86 -7.62
N SER A 204 1.57 35.93 -8.03
CA SER A 204 1.19 34.76 -7.21
C SER A 204 2.26 33.67 -7.23
N ASP A 205 3.02 33.58 -8.33
CA ASP A 205 4.17 32.68 -8.48
C ASP A 205 5.44 33.16 -7.74
N ALA A 206 5.45 34.40 -7.23
CA ALA A 206 6.61 35.00 -6.57
C ALA A 206 7.09 34.25 -5.33
N GLU A 207 6.15 33.76 -4.52
CA GLU A 207 6.48 32.96 -3.34
C GLU A 207 7.07 31.61 -3.74
N THR A 208 6.55 30.97 -4.79
CA THR A 208 7.08 29.70 -5.31
C THR A 208 8.52 29.87 -5.81
N ALA A 209 8.77 30.91 -6.63
CA ALA A 209 10.11 31.20 -7.14
C ALA A 209 11.09 31.52 -6.01
N ARG A 210 10.66 32.29 -5.00
CA ARG A 210 11.47 32.62 -3.81
C ARG A 210 11.80 31.38 -2.99
N GLN A 211 10.82 30.50 -2.75
CA GLN A 211 11.03 29.24 -2.02
C GLN A 211 12.01 28.34 -2.77
N LEU A 212 11.84 28.19 -4.08
CA LEU A 212 12.69 27.36 -4.92
C LEU A 212 14.14 27.88 -4.92
N ALA A 213 14.34 29.19 -5.09
CA ALA A 213 15.65 29.83 -5.01
C ALA A 213 16.30 29.67 -3.62
N THR A 214 15.52 29.82 -2.54
CA THR A 214 16.01 29.67 -1.17
C THR A 214 16.46 28.23 -0.90
N VAL A 215 15.68 27.24 -1.34
CA VAL A 215 15.99 25.82 -1.17
C VAL A 215 17.22 25.42 -1.99
N ILE A 216 17.32 25.88 -3.24
CA ILE A 216 18.51 25.71 -4.08
C ILE A 216 19.74 26.24 -3.35
N ASN A 217 19.72 27.52 -2.93
CA ASN A 217 20.88 28.14 -2.29
C ASN A 217 21.27 27.43 -0.98
N LYS A 218 20.30 27.01 -0.15
CA LYS A 218 20.58 26.24 1.07
C LYS A 218 21.23 24.89 0.78
N ASN A 219 20.75 24.14 -0.20
CA ASN A 219 21.29 22.82 -0.52
C ASN A 219 22.68 22.90 -1.16
N PHE A 220 22.95 23.92 -2.00
CA PHE A 220 24.26 24.10 -2.61
C PHE A 220 25.32 24.64 -1.62
N ARG A 221 24.94 25.53 -0.67
CA ARG A 221 25.85 25.97 0.40
C ARG A 221 26.34 24.84 1.31
N ILE A 222 25.57 23.76 1.45
CA ILE A 222 25.95 22.59 2.26
C ILE A 222 26.97 21.71 1.52
N LEU A 223 26.99 21.75 0.19
CA LEU A 223 27.92 20.97 -0.64
C LEU A 223 29.30 21.65 -0.76
N THR A 224 29.35 22.97 -0.66
CA THR A 224 30.58 23.76 -0.71
C THR A 224 30.93 24.30 0.68
N ASN A 225 31.80 23.61 1.42
CA ASN A 225 32.60 24.25 2.47
C ASN A 225 33.64 25.20 1.85
N ALA A 226 33.22 26.06 0.92
CA ALA A 226 34.02 27.06 0.25
C ALA A 226 33.23 28.37 0.30
N SER A 227 33.85 29.36 0.92
CA SER A 227 33.38 30.71 1.13
C SER A 227 33.41 31.53 -0.15
N GLU A 228 32.72 31.08 -1.20
CA GLU A 228 32.57 31.86 -2.43
C GLU A 228 31.10 31.91 -2.84
N ASP A 229 30.58 33.13 -3.00
CA ASP A 229 29.24 33.41 -3.45
C ASP A 229 29.05 32.90 -4.88
N LEU A 230 28.28 31.82 -5.04
CA LEU A 230 27.88 31.28 -6.33
C LEU A 230 26.91 32.24 -7.02
N THR A 231 27.49 33.15 -7.80
CA THR A 231 26.76 34.12 -8.61
C THR A 231 26.27 33.43 -9.89
N PHE A 232 24.95 33.28 -10.06
CA PHE A 232 24.35 32.73 -11.29
C PHE A 232 24.50 33.72 -12.45
N HIS A 233 25.22 33.36 -13.51
CA HIS A 233 25.28 34.10 -14.78
C HIS A 233 24.46 33.33 -15.84
N GLY A 234 23.44 33.98 -16.42
CA GLY A 234 22.51 33.36 -17.39
C GLY A 234 22.75 33.84 -18.83
N MET A 235 22.74 32.90 -19.79
CA MET A 235 22.65 33.18 -21.22
C MET A 235 21.53 32.33 -21.84
N TRP A 236 20.64 32.96 -22.62
CA TRP A 236 19.32 32.44 -22.98
C TRP A 236 19.20 31.98 -24.43
N LYS A 237 18.62 30.80 -24.67
CA LYS A 237 17.94 30.47 -25.94
C LYS A 237 16.79 29.48 -25.73
N ARG A 238 15.57 29.93 -26.02
CA ARG A 238 14.32 29.17 -25.85
C ARG A 238 13.99 28.37 -27.12
N ARG A 239 13.69 27.07 -26.98
CA ARG A 239 12.92 26.31 -28.00
C ARG A 239 11.89 25.40 -27.33
N SER A 240 10.73 25.34 -27.97
CA SER A 240 9.48 24.79 -27.47
C SER A 240 9.30 23.33 -27.92
N GLY A 241 8.82 22.49 -26.99
CA GLY A 241 8.00 21.33 -27.29
C GLY A 241 8.72 19.98 -27.37
N SER A 242 8.93 19.31 -26.23
CA SER A 242 8.88 17.84 -26.13
C SER A 242 8.83 17.37 -24.68
N ARG A 243 8.54 16.08 -24.49
CA ARG A 243 8.45 15.39 -23.18
C ARG A 243 9.79 15.48 -22.46
N ARG A 244 9.82 16.18 -21.31
CA ARG A 244 11.03 16.48 -20.54
C ARG A 244 11.24 15.53 -19.36
N ILE A 245 12.48 15.10 -19.21
CA ILE A 245 12.98 14.50 -17.96
C ILE A 245 13.99 15.47 -17.34
N TYR A 246 13.79 15.80 -16.07
CA TYR A 246 14.73 16.63 -15.30
C TYR A 246 15.51 15.71 -14.36
N ALA A 247 16.80 15.56 -14.60
CA ALA A 247 17.72 14.93 -13.66
C ALA A 247 18.38 16.02 -12.81
N ASN A 248 18.35 15.88 -11.49
CA ASN A 248 19.08 16.72 -10.53
C ASN A 248 20.07 15.83 -9.77
#